data_AF-A0AAF0ILQ9-F1
#
_entry.id   AF-A0AAF0ILQ9-F1
#
_cell.length_a   1.000
_cell.length_b   1.000
_cell.length_c   1.000
_cell.angle_alpha   90.00
_cell.angle_beta   90.00
_cell.angle_gamma   90.00
#
_symmetry.space_group_name_H-M   'P 1'
#
loop_
_entity.id
_entity.type
_entity.pdbx_description
1 polymer ?
#
loop_
_entity_poly.entity_id
_entity_poly.type
_entity_poly.pdbx_seq_one_letter_code
_entity_poly.pdbx_strand_id
1 'polypeptide(L)'
;MPRDRAAYRNVRFHNASTGATIGGFYQNGSITEENLLRILNDILLIVEDGQHAWTIQHRASGRTIAPSSKHPVELGDYDIYSTGSIKITQEPWLFRLTSPYPLSGQADQFQHAIRARDGKCVISGQGSLPAQLGDWTGLEAAHVFPLEKESLWNELDSGRRWITNNTDDDDDDTVGVASIIHSTQNGLLMSAHLHRRFDQYLFSIDPDPKDDYKIVEFGPDGYGIDGRILDPVCRDPTNTNGRVSDELLRWHFRQSVLANMRGAGEPIFESDFPSGSDMMATLRDELYGRERFEMELESRLRSEITNH
;
A
#
# COMPACT_ATOMS: atom_id res chain seq x y z
N MET A 1 -5.93 20.39 8.64
CA MET A 1 -5.65 19.33 9.63
C MET A 1 -5.81 18.01 8.88
N PRO A 2 -4.76 17.19 8.73
CA PRO A 2 -4.89 15.88 8.10
C PRO A 2 -5.99 15.07 8.78
N ARG A 3 -6.77 14.32 8.00
CA ARG A 3 -7.73 13.37 8.60
C ARG A 3 -6.97 12.30 9.36
N ASP A 4 -7.32 12.13 10.63
CA ASP A 4 -6.76 11.09 11.48
C ASP A 4 -7.41 9.74 11.12
N ARG A 5 -6.59 8.76 10.71
CA ARG A 5 -7.04 7.40 10.40
C ARG A 5 -7.67 6.71 11.60
N ALA A 6 -7.32 7.10 12.83
CA ALA A 6 -7.96 6.59 14.03
C ALA A 6 -9.45 6.96 14.12
N ALA A 7 -9.89 8.05 13.47
CA ALA A 7 -11.22 8.62 13.64
C ALA A 7 -12.35 7.66 13.25
N TYR A 8 -12.12 6.77 12.30
CA TYR A 8 -13.14 5.82 11.84
C TYR A 8 -12.95 4.40 12.39
N ARG A 9 -11.84 4.06 13.05
CA ARG A 9 -11.55 2.69 13.50
C ARG A 9 -12.66 2.08 14.35
N ASN A 10 -13.02 0.84 14.01
CA ASN A 10 -14.00 0.03 14.73
C ASN A 10 -13.36 -1.22 15.40
N VAL A 11 -12.06 -1.44 15.22
CA VAL A 11 -11.24 -2.39 15.98
C VAL A 11 -10.05 -1.65 16.60
N ARG A 12 -9.79 -1.88 17.90
CA ARG A 12 -8.69 -1.21 18.63
C ARG A 12 -7.86 -2.20 19.43
N PHE A 13 -6.54 -1.99 19.45
CA PHE A 13 -5.59 -2.82 20.17
C PHE A 13 -5.05 -2.09 21.39
N HIS A 14 -5.03 -2.78 22.51
CA HIS A 14 -4.53 -2.26 23.78
C HIS A 14 -3.45 -3.17 24.33
N ASN A 15 -2.41 -2.58 24.91
CA ASN A 15 -1.46 -3.32 25.73
C ASN A 15 -2.15 -3.66 27.06
N ALA A 16 -2.35 -4.95 27.34
CA ALA A 16 -3.10 -5.38 28.52
C ALA A 16 -2.43 -5.00 29.85
N SER A 17 -1.11 -4.83 29.88
CA SER A 17 -0.36 -4.48 31.09
C SER A 17 -0.44 -2.99 31.43
N THR A 18 -0.56 -2.12 30.42
CA THR A 18 -0.55 -0.65 30.60
C THR A 18 -1.90 0.01 30.32
N GLY A 19 -2.81 -0.68 29.63
CA GLY A 19 -4.05 -0.13 29.12
C GLY A 19 -3.88 0.83 27.94
N ALA A 20 -2.65 1.04 27.46
CA ALA A 20 -2.37 1.97 26.37
C ALA A 20 -2.88 1.44 25.03
N THR A 21 -3.55 2.27 24.26
CA THR A 21 -3.90 1.96 22.86
C THR A 21 -2.64 2.00 22.00
N ILE A 22 -2.37 0.89 21.31
CA ILE A 22 -1.15 0.68 20.53
C ILE A 22 -1.41 0.58 19.01
N GLY A 23 -2.68 0.52 18.62
CA GLY A 23 -3.08 0.45 17.22
C GLY A 23 -4.55 0.11 17.06
N GLY A 24 -4.94 -0.22 15.84
CA GLY A 24 -6.30 -0.63 15.50
C GLY A 24 -6.57 -0.40 14.02
N PHE A 25 -7.73 -0.82 13.51
CA PHE A 25 -8.03 -0.69 12.09
C PHE A 25 -9.54 -0.54 11.86
N TYR A 26 -9.91 -0.26 10.62
CA TYR A 26 -11.29 -0.38 10.17
C TYR A 26 -11.51 -1.77 9.57
N GLN A 27 -12.41 -2.52 10.19
CA GLN A 27 -12.89 -3.79 9.69
C GLN A 27 -14.12 -3.59 8.82
N ASN A 28 -14.05 -4.04 7.57
CA ASN A 28 -15.18 -4.16 6.64
C ASN A 28 -15.70 -5.61 6.52
N GLY A 29 -14.93 -6.59 6.96
CA GLY A 29 -15.25 -8.02 6.96
C GLY A 29 -14.15 -8.89 6.35
N SER A 30 -13.23 -8.32 5.56
CA SER A 30 -12.17 -9.08 4.89
C SER A 30 -11.06 -9.59 5.81
N ILE A 31 -10.72 -8.85 6.87
CA ILE A 31 -9.60 -9.21 7.76
C ILE A 31 -10.06 -10.33 8.69
N THR A 32 -9.50 -11.53 8.52
CA THR A 32 -9.77 -12.66 9.41
C THR A 32 -8.87 -12.62 10.63
N GLU A 33 -9.22 -13.39 11.64
CA GLU A 33 -8.40 -13.61 12.84
C GLU A 33 -7.00 -14.15 12.53
N GLU A 34 -6.90 -15.10 11.61
CA GLU A 34 -5.62 -15.60 11.09
C GLU A 34 -4.80 -14.46 10.44
N ASN A 35 -5.44 -13.61 9.64
CA ASN A 35 -4.76 -12.45 9.02
C ASN A 35 -4.28 -11.46 10.08
N LEU A 36 -5.12 -11.16 11.07
CA LEU A 36 -4.79 -10.23 12.14
C LEU A 36 -3.56 -10.70 12.92
N LEU A 37 -3.49 -11.99 13.29
CA LEU A 37 -2.35 -12.54 14.00
C LEU A 37 -1.06 -12.44 13.18
N ARG A 38 -1.13 -12.73 11.88
CA ARG A 38 0.00 -12.57 10.94
C ARG A 38 0.46 -11.12 10.84
N ILE A 39 -0.48 -10.18 10.66
CA ILE A 39 -0.20 -8.74 10.60
C ILE A 39 0.49 -8.26 11.89
N LEU A 40 -0.04 -8.66 13.04
CA LEU A 40 0.53 -8.29 14.33
C LEU A 40 1.94 -8.87 14.49
N ASN A 41 2.14 -10.15 14.16
CA ASN A 41 3.42 -10.82 14.31
C ASN A 41 4.50 -10.31 13.36
N ASP A 42 4.16 -10.17 12.07
CA ASP A 42 5.15 -9.97 11.02
C ASP A 42 5.44 -8.48 10.78
N ILE A 43 4.53 -7.59 11.17
CA ILE A 43 4.61 -6.17 10.85
C ILE A 43 4.61 -5.29 12.10
N LEU A 44 3.61 -5.41 12.97
CA LEU A 44 3.37 -4.37 13.99
C LEU A 44 4.11 -4.59 15.31
N LEU A 45 4.10 -5.81 15.84
CA LEU A 45 4.64 -6.12 17.16
C LEU A 45 6.10 -6.55 17.06
N ILE A 46 6.93 -5.97 17.91
CA ILE A 46 8.28 -6.45 18.19
C ILE A 46 8.23 -7.10 19.56
N VAL A 47 8.30 -8.43 19.56
CA VAL A 47 8.41 -9.25 20.76
C VAL A 47 9.81 -9.84 20.75
N GLU A 48 10.59 -9.62 21.80
CA GLU A 48 11.99 -10.06 21.85
C GLU A 48 12.09 -11.58 21.56
N ASP A 49 12.86 -11.90 20.52
CA ASP A 49 12.76 -13.14 19.74
C ASP A 49 12.70 -14.42 20.59
N GLY A 50 11.64 -15.21 20.38
CA GLY A 50 11.53 -16.61 20.78
C GLY A 50 11.41 -16.90 22.28
N GLN A 51 11.55 -15.90 23.15
CA GLN A 51 11.48 -16.09 24.61
C GLN A 51 10.12 -15.73 25.20
N HIS A 52 9.36 -14.87 24.52
CA HIS A 52 8.11 -14.34 25.04
C HIS A 52 6.93 -14.66 24.14
N ALA A 53 5.97 -15.41 24.68
CA ALA A 53 4.69 -15.65 24.01
C ALA A 53 3.79 -14.42 24.17
N TRP A 54 2.97 -14.15 23.17
CA TRP A 54 1.89 -13.17 23.27
C TRP A 54 0.56 -13.78 22.82
N THR A 55 -0.53 -13.25 23.35
CA THR A 55 -1.89 -13.61 22.97
C THR A 55 -2.73 -12.34 22.83
N ILE A 56 -3.81 -12.44 22.07
CA ILE A 56 -4.77 -11.35 21.89
C ILE A 56 -6.17 -11.86 22.20
N GLN A 57 -6.92 -11.08 22.97
CA GLN A 57 -8.24 -11.41 23.46
C GLN A 57 -9.23 -10.32 23.09
N HIS A 58 -10.39 -10.70 22.56
CA HIS A 58 -11.51 -9.77 22.40
C HIS A 58 -12.07 -9.41 23.78
N ARG A 59 -12.03 -8.14 24.16
CA ARG A 59 -12.35 -7.67 25.51
C ARG A 59 -13.80 -7.95 25.90
N ALA A 60 -14.74 -7.75 24.99
CA ALA A 60 -16.17 -7.89 25.28
C ALA A 60 -16.59 -9.36 25.50
N SER A 61 -16.06 -10.29 24.70
CA SER A 61 -16.40 -11.71 24.81
C SER A 61 -15.43 -12.52 25.68
N GLY A 62 -14.27 -11.97 26.02
CA GLY A 62 -13.19 -12.71 26.68
C GLY A 62 -12.57 -13.81 25.81
N ARG A 63 -12.87 -13.83 24.50
CA ARG A 63 -12.40 -14.88 23.60
C ARG A 63 -10.99 -14.58 23.10
N THR A 64 -10.09 -15.53 23.31
CA THR A 64 -8.75 -15.49 22.71
C THR A 64 -8.84 -15.79 21.22
N ILE A 65 -8.13 -15.01 20.40
CA ILE A 65 -8.07 -15.23 18.96
C ILE A 65 -7.20 -16.44 18.64
N ALA A 66 -7.70 -17.32 17.77
CA ALA A 66 -7.03 -18.57 17.44
C ALA A 66 -6.23 -18.46 16.11
N PRO A 67 -5.01 -19.01 16.01
CA PRO A 67 -4.14 -18.91 14.84
C PRO A 67 -4.73 -19.36 13.50
N SER A 68 -5.64 -20.33 13.49
CA SER A 68 -6.21 -20.91 12.26
C SER A 68 -7.67 -20.50 12.02
N SER A 69 -8.12 -19.45 12.71
CA SER A 69 -9.49 -18.97 12.60
C SER A 69 -9.65 -18.11 11.36
N LYS A 70 -10.50 -18.58 10.44
CA LYS A 70 -10.91 -17.81 9.25
C LYS A 70 -12.12 -16.91 9.51
N HIS A 71 -12.55 -16.80 10.76
CA HIS A 71 -13.62 -15.90 11.12
C HIS A 71 -13.16 -14.45 10.95
N PRO A 72 -13.99 -13.56 10.35
CA PRO A 72 -13.73 -12.14 10.37
C PRO A 72 -13.49 -11.66 11.80
N VAL A 73 -12.52 -10.76 11.99
CA VAL A 73 -12.28 -10.14 13.29
C VAL A 73 -13.54 -9.39 13.72
N GLU A 74 -14.04 -9.69 14.92
CA GLU A 74 -15.18 -9.00 15.52
C GLU A 74 -14.85 -7.52 15.79
N LEU A 75 -15.86 -6.66 15.77
CA LEU A 75 -15.69 -5.25 16.08
C LEU A 75 -15.49 -5.06 17.58
N GLY A 76 -14.61 -4.15 17.98
CA GLY A 76 -14.42 -3.78 19.38
C GLY A 76 -12.97 -3.66 19.82
N ASP A 77 -12.78 -3.77 21.13
CA ASP A 77 -11.48 -3.63 21.77
C ASP A 77 -10.84 -4.99 22.00
N TYR A 78 -9.54 -5.05 21.75
CA TYR A 78 -8.72 -6.24 21.93
C TYR A 78 -7.54 -5.94 22.85
N ASP A 79 -7.33 -6.83 23.81
CA ASP A 79 -6.24 -6.77 24.77
C ASP A 79 -5.12 -7.74 24.35
N ILE A 80 -3.92 -7.20 24.16
CA ILE A 80 -2.72 -7.95 23.82
C ILE A 80 -1.92 -8.19 25.10
N TYR A 81 -1.76 -9.46 25.45
CA TYR A 81 -0.98 -9.94 26.59
C TYR A 81 0.35 -10.48 26.11
N SER A 82 1.43 -10.23 26.85
CA SER A 82 2.72 -10.85 26.59
C SER A 82 3.42 -11.18 27.89
N THR A 83 4.28 -12.20 27.89
CA THR A 83 5.18 -12.50 29.02
C THR A 83 6.41 -11.58 29.07
N GLY A 84 6.60 -10.73 28.05
CA GLY A 84 7.68 -9.75 27.97
C GLY A 84 7.15 -8.36 27.63
N SER A 85 8.05 -7.43 27.29
CA SER A 85 7.64 -6.08 26.85
C SER A 85 7.09 -6.12 25.43
N ILE A 86 5.89 -5.60 25.22
CA ILE A 86 5.33 -5.37 23.88
C ILE A 86 5.87 -4.04 23.36
N LYS A 87 6.63 -4.08 22.26
CA LYS A 87 7.07 -2.90 21.52
C LYS A 87 6.33 -2.84 20.19
N ILE A 88 6.04 -1.63 19.71
CA ILE A 88 5.47 -1.41 18.37
C ILE A 88 6.59 -1.00 17.44
N THR A 89 6.58 -1.55 16.22
CA THR A 89 7.58 -1.25 15.19
C THR A 89 7.73 0.24 14.95
N GLN A 90 8.98 0.69 14.85
CA GLN A 90 9.35 2.04 14.45
C GLN A 90 9.79 2.10 12.98
N GLU A 91 9.48 1.06 12.20
CA GLU A 91 9.77 1.03 10.76
C GLU A 91 9.17 2.26 10.07
N PRO A 92 9.92 2.97 9.23
CA PRO A 92 9.41 4.17 8.59
C PRO A 92 8.22 3.83 7.69
N TRP A 93 7.18 4.66 7.77
CA TRP A 93 6.14 4.71 6.75
C TRP A 93 6.57 5.68 5.66
N LEU A 94 6.38 5.30 4.41
CA LEU A 94 6.82 6.07 3.25
C LEU A 94 5.63 6.78 2.63
N PHE A 95 5.50 8.08 2.87
CA PHE A 95 4.49 8.86 2.17
C PHE A 95 4.72 8.86 0.65
N ARG A 96 3.62 8.93 -0.10
CA ARG A 96 3.60 9.06 -1.56
C ARG A 96 2.92 10.36 -1.94
N LEU A 97 3.36 10.99 -3.02
CA LEU A 97 2.55 12.02 -3.66
C LEU A 97 1.37 11.33 -4.34
N THR A 98 0.21 11.99 -4.32
CA THR A 98 -0.90 11.60 -5.18
C THR A 98 -0.48 11.96 -6.59
N SER A 99 -0.14 10.96 -7.41
CA SER A 99 0.58 11.16 -8.67
C SER A 99 -0.08 12.24 -9.55
N PRO A 100 0.63 13.33 -9.90
CA PRO A 100 0.37 14.05 -11.13
C PRO A 100 0.98 13.25 -12.30
N TYR A 101 0.22 13.13 -13.38
CA TYR A 101 0.58 12.45 -14.63
C TYR A 101 2.09 12.52 -14.96
N PRO A 102 2.80 11.40 -15.13
CA PRO A 102 4.19 11.43 -15.57
C PRO A 102 4.28 11.89 -17.03
N LEU A 103 5.04 12.96 -17.28
CA LEU A 103 5.27 13.57 -18.60
C LEU A 103 6.57 13.05 -19.25
N SER A 104 6.81 11.73 -19.28
CA SER A 104 8.03 11.16 -19.87
C SER A 104 7.75 9.98 -20.80
N GLY A 105 8.59 9.79 -21.82
CA GLY A 105 8.41 8.71 -22.81
C GLY A 105 8.57 7.28 -22.26
N GLN A 106 9.27 7.10 -21.13
CA GLN A 106 9.31 5.80 -20.43
C GLN A 106 7.98 5.51 -19.71
N ALA A 107 7.31 6.54 -19.20
CA ALA A 107 5.98 6.40 -18.63
C ALA A 107 4.94 5.99 -19.68
N ASP A 108 5.11 6.41 -20.94
CA ASP A 108 4.26 5.97 -22.04
C ASP A 108 4.41 4.47 -22.29
N GLN A 109 5.63 3.92 -22.33
CA GLN A 109 5.84 2.48 -22.56
C GLN A 109 5.26 1.63 -21.43
N PHE A 110 5.52 2.02 -20.17
CA PHE A 110 4.92 1.40 -19.00
C PHE A 110 3.39 1.40 -19.08
N GLN A 111 2.80 2.56 -19.38
CA GLN A 111 1.35 2.69 -19.47
C GLN A 111 0.75 1.78 -20.56
N HIS A 112 1.35 1.74 -21.75
CA HIS A 112 0.90 0.84 -22.82
C HIS A 112 1.01 -0.63 -22.42
N ALA A 113 2.11 -1.03 -21.78
CA ALA A 113 2.32 -2.42 -21.37
C ALA A 113 1.33 -2.85 -20.27
N ILE A 114 1.06 -1.98 -19.29
CA ILE A 114 0.04 -2.22 -18.26
C ILE A 114 -1.37 -2.29 -18.87
N ARG A 115 -1.71 -1.38 -19.78
CA ARG A 115 -2.99 -1.41 -20.51
C ARG A 115 -3.18 -2.70 -21.30
N ALA A 116 -2.14 -3.13 -22.01
CA ALA A 116 -2.17 -4.35 -22.81
C ALA A 116 -2.33 -5.61 -21.95
N ARG A 117 -1.68 -5.65 -20.77
CA ARG A 117 -1.81 -6.77 -19.83
C ARG A 117 -3.18 -6.78 -19.16
N ASP A 118 -3.62 -5.66 -18.60
CA ASP A 118 -4.73 -5.64 -17.65
C ASP A 118 -6.09 -5.43 -18.31
N GLY A 119 -6.17 -4.58 -19.35
CA GLY A 119 -7.36 -4.33 -20.17
C GLY A 119 -8.59 -3.74 -19.44
N LYS A 120 -8.57 -3.62 -18.11
CA LYS A 120 -9.63 -3.07 -17.25
C LYS A 120 -9.06 -2.72 -15.87
N CYS A 121 -9.85 -2.08 -15.01
CA CYS A 121 -9.45 -1.90 -13.62
C CYS A 121 -9.34 -3.25 -12.90
N VAL A 122 -8.13 -3.67 -12.51
CA VAL A 122 -7.89 -4.98 -11.87
C VAL A 122 -8.33 -5.06 -10.40
N ILE A 123 -8.68 -3.91 -9.82
CA ILE A 123 -9.22 -3.79 -8.46
C ILE A 123 -10.75 -3.94 -8.47
N SER A 124 -11.43 -3.13 -9.30
CA SER A 124 -12.90 -3.09 -9.36
C SER A 124 -13.53 -3.96 -10.45
N GLY A 125 -12.73 -4.47 -11.39
CA GLY A 125 -13.20 -5.19 -12.59
C GLY A 125 -13.91 -4.30 -13.63
N GLN A 126 -14.08 -3.00 -13.37
CA GLN A 126 -14.80 -2.06 -14.23
C GLN A 126 -13.94 -1.57 -15.41
N GLY A 127 -14.61 -1.07 -16.46
CA GLY A 127 -13.96 -0.34 -17.55
C GLY A 127 -13.49 -1.18 -18.75
N SER A 128 -13.84 -2.47 -18.82
CA SER A 128 -13.41 -3.34 -19.94
C SER A 128 -13.98 -2.95 -21.30
N LEU A 129 -15.24 -2.50 -21.36
CA LEU A 129 -15.93 -2.18 -22.63
C LEU A 129 -15.32 -0.96 -23.36
N PRO A 130 -15.15 0.21 -22.72
CA PRO A 130 -14.43 1.33 -23.33
C PRO A 130 -12.97 0.99 -23.66
N ALA A 131 -12.27 0.29 -22.77
CA ALA A 131 -10.87 -0.10 -22.96
C ALA A 131 -10.66 -1.00 -24.20
N GLN A 132 -11.60 -1.91 -24.49
CA GLN A 132 -11.59 -2.73 -25.71
C GLN A 132 -11.72 -1.90 -26.99
N LEU A 133 -12.31 -0.71 -26.92
CA LEU A 133 -12.42 0.25 -28.03
C LEU A 133 -11.24 1.23 -28.06
N GLY A 134 -10.22 1.04 -27.22
CA GLY A 134 -9.08 1.94 -27.08
C GLY A 134 -9.37 3.20 -26.25
N ASP A 135 -10.54 3.30 -25.64
CA ASP A 135 -10.89 4.38 -24.72
C ASP A 135 -10.46 4.03 -23.30
N TRP A 136 -9.35 4.62 -22.87
CA TRP A 136 -8.76 4.43 -21.54
C TRP A 136 -9.18 5.52 -20.54
N THR A 137 -10.16 6.35 -20.89
CA THR A 137 -10.59 7.48 -20.06
C THR A 137 -10.99 7.01 -18.65
N GLY A 138 -10.39 7.62 -17.64
CA GLY A 138 -10.64 7.28 -16.23
C GLY A 138 -9.86 6.08 -15.69
N LEU A 139 -9.01 5.43 -16.50
CA LEU A 139 -8.07 4.38 -16.07
C LEU A 139 -6.62 4.90 -16.09
N GLU A 140 -5.86 4.52 -15.06
CA GLU A 140 -4.48 4.94 -14.83
C GLU A 140 -3.62 3.70 -14.53
N ALA A 141 -2.41 3.70 -15.09
CA ALA A 141 -1.39 2.70 -14.75
C ALA A 141 -0.68 3.17 -13.48
N ALA A 142 -0.95 2.51 -12.37
CA ALA A 142 -0.45 2.86 -11.06
C ALA A 142 0.81 2.05 -10.76
N HIS A 143 1.88 2.71 -10.31
CA HIS A 143 3.04 2.02 -9.77
C HIS A 143 2.75 1.48 -8.37
N VAL A 144 3.16 0.24 -8.07
CA VAL A 144 3.04 -0.36 -6.74
C VAL A 144 4.05 0.26 -5.78
N PHE A 145 5.31 0.33 -6.19
CA PHE A 145 6.36 1.09 -5.53
C PHE A 145 6.48 2.49 -6.17
N PRO A 146 6.45 3.58 -5.38
CA PRO A 146 6.42 4.95 -5.90
C PRO A 146 7.67 5.33 -6.69
N LEU A 147 7.47 6.02 -7.82
CA LEU A 147 8.54 6.56 -8.65
C LEU A 147 9.37 7.61 -7.90
N GLU A 148 8.73 8.40 -7.04
CA GLU A 148 9.36 9.46 -6.25
C GLU A 148 10.31 8.92 -5.18
N LYS A 149 10.32 7.60 -4.96
CA LYS A 149 11.23 6.92 -4.04
C LYS A 149 12.29 6.09 -4.77
N GLU A 150 12.62 6.44 -6.01
CA GLU A 150 13.65 5.74 -6.80
C GLU A 150 15.01 5.62 -6.09
N SER A 151 15.45 6.65 -5.34
CA SER A 151 16.69 6.53 -4.56
C SER A 151 16.61 5.41 -3.53
N LEU A 152 15.47 5.28 -2.84
CA LEU A 152 15.23 4.20 -1.88
C LEU A 152 15.08 2.84 -2.59
N TRP A 153 14.44 2.81 -3.76
CA TRP A 153 14.36 1.62 -4.61
C TRP A 153 15.75 1.06 -4.93
N ASN A 154 16.70 1.95 -5.22
CA ASN A 154 18.08 1.59 -5.50
C ASN A 154 18.84 1.16 -4.23
N GLU A 155 18.67 1.87 -3.12
CA GLU A 155 19.31 1.53 -1.82
C GLU A 155 18.89 0.17 -1.29
N LEU A 156 17.62 -0.18 -1.44
CA LEU A 156 17.07 -1.47 -1.00
C LEU A 156 17.41 -2.62 -1.95
N ASP A 157 18.05 -2.33 -3.09
CA ASP A 157 18.30 -3.29 -4.18
C ASP A 157 16.98 -3.95 -4.66
N SER A 158 15.86 -3.23 -4.49
CA SER A 158 14.50 -3.69 -4.73
C SER A 158 14.27 -4.06 -6.19
N GLY A 159 14.81 -3.26 -7.11
CA GLY A 159 14.73 -3.53 -8.54
C GLY A 159 15.34 -4.88 -8.93
N ARG A 160 16.48 -5.26 -8.35
CA ARG A 160 17.11 -6.55 -8.67
C ARG A 160 16.43 -7.73 -7.99
N ARG A 161 15.88 -7.53 -6.79
CA ARG A 161 15.33 -8.62 -5.97
C ARG A 161 13.86 -8.92 -6.23
N TRP A 162 13.08 -7.91 -6.58
CA TRP A 162 11.62 -8.00 -6.65
C TRP A 162 11.08 -8.03 -8.07
N ILE A 163 11.91 -7.74 -9.07
CA ILE A 163 11.55 -7.77 -10.49
C ILE A 163 12.32 -8.91 -11.17
N THR A 164 11.60 -9.80 -11.86
CA THR A 164 12.20 -10.98 -12.51
C THR A 164 12.50 -10.76 -14.00
N ASN A 165 11.99 -9.69 -14.61
CA ASN A 165 12.21 -9.38 -16.03
C ASN A 165 13.44 -8.50 -16.28
N ASN A 166 14.35 -8.43 -15.32
CA ASN A 166 15.67 -7.85 -15.52
C ASN A 166 16.42 -8.80 -16.46
N THR A 167 16.48 -8.44 -17.73
CA THR A 167 17.13 -9.23 -18.78
C THR A 167 18.62 -9.34 -18.49
N ASP A 168 19.04 -10.51 -18.02
CA ASP A 168 20.45 -10.96 -17.98
C ASP A 168 21.04 -11.20 -19.39
N ASP A 169 20.57 -10.49 -20.43
CA ASP A 169 20.97 -10.74 -21.84
C ASP A 169 21.55 -9.51 -22.56
N ASP A 170 21.63 -8.32 -21.93
CA ASP A 170 22.38 -7.19 -22.51
C ASP A 170 23.63 -6.92 -21.67
N ASP A 171 24.77 -7.29 -22.26
CA ASP A 171 26.16 -7.00 -21.86
C ASP A 171 26.48 -5.48 -21.96
N ASP A 172 25.47 -4.64 -21.73
CA ASP A 172 25.54 -3.18 -21.76
C ASP A 172 25.07 -2.64 -20.41
N ASP A 173 26.07 -2.38 -19.55
CA ASP A 173 25.99 -1.74 -18.22
C ASP A 173 25.30 -0.35 -18.21
N THR A 174 24.62 0.04 -19.31
CA THR A 174 24.03 1.36 -19.52
C THR A 174 22.50 1.39 -19.65
N VAL A 175 21.80 0.26 -19.77
CA VAL A 175 20.32 0.24 -19.61
C VAL A 175 19.99 0.22 -18.11
N GLY A 176 20.24 1.39 -17.51
CA GLY A 176 20.35 1.57 -16.07
C GLY A 176 19.11 1.20 -15.28
N VAL A 177 19.35 0.94 -13.99
CA VAL A 177 18.39 0.61 -12.92
C VAL A 177 17.12 1.49 -12.92
N ALA A 178 17.19 2.72 -13.47
CA ALA A 178 16.06 3.61 -13.72
C ALA A 178 14.98 3.04 -14.68
N SER A 179 15.33 2.10 -15.56
CA SER A 179 14.40 1.37 -16.44
C SER A 179 13.54 0.37 -15.65
N ILE A 180 14.06 -0.18 -14.55
CA ILE A 180 13.46 -1.30 -13.81
C ILE A 180 12.26 -0.86 -12.98
N ILE A 181 12.26 0.38 -12.46
CA ILE A 181 11.11 0.91 -11.70
C ILE A 181 9.86 1.07 -12.57
N HIS A 182 10.05 1.24 -13.90
CA HIS A 182 9.01 1.24 -14.91
C HIS A 182 8.66 -0.17 -15.43
N SER A 183 9.12 -1.23 -14.78
CA SER A 183 8.73 -2.61 -15.10
C SER A 183 7.23 -2.81 -14.93
N THR A 184 6.62 -3.60 -15.82
CA THR A 184 5.22 -4.03 -15.71
C THR A 184 4.91 -4.76 -14.42
N GLN A 185 5.90 -5.42 -13.82
CA GLN A 185 5.72 -6.10 -12.53
C GLN A 185 5.53 -5.12 -11.36
N ASN A 186 5.93 -3.85 -11.54
CA ASN A 186 5.69 -2.76 -10.61
C ASN A 186 4.41 -1.97 -10.93
N GLY A 187 3.51 -2.48 -11.78
CA GLY A 187 2.32 -1.73 -12.19
C GLY A 187 1.02 -2.51 -12.12
N LEU A 188 -0.08 -1.77 -11.93
CA LEU A 188 -1.46 -2.26 -12.01
C LEU A 188 -2.35 -1.21 -12.70
N LEU A 189 -3.29 -1.65 -13.54
CA LEU A 189 -4.29 -0.77 -14.14
C LEU A 189 -5.48 -0.59 -13.21
N MET A 190 -5.77 0.64 -12.80
CA MET A 190 -6.92 0.92 -11.94
C MET A 190 -7.61 2.22 -12.31
N SER A 191 -8.85 2.40 -11.87
CA SER A 191 -9.54 3.67 -12.09
C SER A 191 -8.87 4.81 -11.31
N ALA A 192 -8.87 6.02 -11.86
CA ALA A 192 -8.19 7.18 -11.30
C ALA A 192 -8.54 7.49 -9.83
N HIS A 193 -9.77 7.20 -9.38
CA HIS A 193 -10.14 7.39 -7.97
C HIS A 193 -9.54 6.32 -7.05
N LEU A 194 -9.42 5.08 -7.52
CA LEU A 194 -8.76 4.00 -6.77
C LEU A 194 -7.24 4.21 -6.75
N HIS A 195 -6.64 4.71 -7.82
CA HIS A 195 -5.21 5.05 -7.84
C HIS A 195 -4.85 6.05 -6.72
N ARG A 196 -5.62 7.13 -6.59
CA ARG A 196 -5.43 8.11 -5.51
C ARG A 196 -5.56 7.49 -4.11
N ARG A 197 -6.46 6.53 -3.92
CA ARG A 197 -6.62 5.82 -2.65
C ARG A 197 -5.49 4.82 -2.38
N PHE A 198 -5.01 4.16 -3.43
CA PHE A 198 -3.89 3.23 -3.40
C PHE A 198 -2.60 3.96 -2.99
N ASP A 199 -2.34 5.13 -3.56
CA ASP A 199 -1.18 5.96 -3.18
C ASP A 199 -1.23 6.44 -1.73
N GLN A 200 -2.43 6.65 -1.19
CA GLN A 200 -2.64 6.96 0.22
C GLN A 200 -2.68 5.73 1.14
N TYR A 201 -2.39 4.54 0.61
CA TYR A 201 -2.45 3.27 1.32
C TYR A 201 -3.81 3.01 2.00
N LEU A 202 -4.91 3.54 1.46
CA LEU A 202 -6.23 3.33 2.06
C LEU A 202 -6.74 1.91 1.85
N PHE A 203 -6.27 1.24 0.81
CA PHE A 203 -6.44 -0.19 0.62
C PHE A 203 -5.12 -0.80 0.11
N SER A 204 -5.01 -2.12 0.20
CA SER A 204 -3.90 -2.87 -0.40
C SER A 204 -4.36 -4.26 -0.85
N ILE A 205 -3.46 -4.95 -1.54
CA ILE A 205 -3.61 -6.35 -1.91
C ILE A 205 -2.69 -7.18 -1.02
N ASP A 206 -3.21 -8.27 -0.47
CA ASP A 206 -2.47 -9.25 0.31
C ASP A 206 -2.13 -10.48 -0.54
N PRO A 207 -0.90 -10.58 -1.09
CA PRO A 207 -0.52 -11.67 -1.99
C PRO A 207 -0.22 -12.98 -1.26
N ASP A 208 -0.50 -13.08 0.05
CA ASP A 208 -0.32 -14.33 0.78
C ASP A 208 -1.17 -15.45 0.15
N PRO A 209 -0.60 -16.65 -0.10
CA PRO A 209 -1.34 -17.76 -0.69
C PRO A 209 -2.63 -18.15 0.05
N LYS A 210 -2.73 -17.87 1.35
CA LYS A 210 -3.94 -18.13 2.14
C LYS A 210 -5.07 -17.13 1.88
N ASP A 211 -4.72 -15.94 1.41
CA ASP A 211 -5.62 -14.85 1.12
C ASP A 211 -5.89 -14.68 -0.38
N ASP A 212 -5.16 -15.39 -1.25
CA ASP A 212 -5.33 -15.39 -2.72
C ASP A 212 -5.43 -13.98 -3.31
N TYR A 213 -4.52 -13.08 -2.94
CA TYR A 213 -4.51 -11.69 -3.44
C TYR A 213 -5.78 -10.92 -3.07
N LYS A 214 -6.32 -11.18 -1.87
CA LYS A 214 -7.45 -10.44 -1.33
C LYS A 214 -7.12 -8.95 -1.16
N ILE A 215 -8.08 -8.13 -1.55
CA ILE A 215 -8.06 -6.69 -1.40
C ILE A 215 -8.59 -6.36 -0.01
N VAL A 216 -7.81 -5.59 0.75
CA VAL A 216 -8.12 -5.16 2.12
C VAL A 216 -8.27 -3.66 2.13
N GLU A 217 -9.47 -3.18 2.46
CA GLU A 217 -9.78 -1.75 2.61
C GLU A 217 -9.68 -1.36 4.10
N PHE A 218 -8.81 -0.39 4.40
CA PHE A 218 -8.51 0.04 5.76
C PHE A 218 -9.36 1.22 6.24
N GLY A 219 -10.25 1.75 5.39
CA GLY A 219 -11.30 2.71 5.76
C GLY A 219 -12.70 2.16 5.46
N PRO A 220 -13.77 2.97 5.56
CA PRO A 220 -15.10 2.53 5.14
C PRO A 220 -15.13 2.11 3.66
N ASP A 221 -15.66 0.92 3.37
CA ASP A 221 -15.73 0.37 2.00
C ASP A 221 -16.85 1.01 1.16
N GLY A 222 -16.68 2.29 0.85
CA GLY A 222 -17.61 3.05 0.01
C GLY A 222 -17.62 2.64 -1.47
N TYR A 223 -16.66 1.81 -1.91
CA TYR A 223 -16.52 1.41 -3.32
C TYR A 223 -16.73 -0.09 -3.54
N GLY A 224 -17.02 -0.86 -2.49
CA GLY A 224 -17.29 -2.30 -2.58
C GLY A 224 -16.06 -3.09 -3.05
N ILE A 225 -14.86 -2.71 -2.60
CA ILE A 225 -13.61 -3.38 -2.98
C ILE A 225 -13.07 -4.31 -1.89
N ASP A 226 -13.53 -4.17 -0.64
CA ASP A 226 -13.05 -5.00 0.45
C ASP A 226 -13.41 -6.49 0.22
N GLY A 227 -12.45 -7.37 0.48
CA GLY A 227 -12.63 -8.81 0.33
C GLY A 227 -12.70 -9.32 -1.11
N ARG A 228 -12.64 -8.43 -2.11
CA ARG A 228 -12.48 -8.84 -3.51
C ARG A 228 -11.11 -9.46 -3.72
N ILE A 229 -10.98 -10.23 -4.80
CA ILE A 229 -9.71 -10.82 -5.22
C ILE A 229 -9.15 -10.00 -6.38
N LEU A 230 -7.85 -9.67 -6.31
CA LEU A 230 -7.13 -9.02 -7.41
C LEU A 230 -7.32 -9.81 -8.71
N ASP A 231 -7.65 -9.10 -9.79
CA ASP A 231 -8.00 -9.74 -11.06
C ASP A 231 -6.87 -10.67 -11.55
N PRO A 232 -7.16 -11.94 -11.88
CA PRO A 232 -6.15 -12.91 -12.29
C PRO A 232 -5.30 -12.47 -13.49
N VAL A 233 -5.84 -11.60 -14.36
CA VAL A 233 -5.15 -11.16 -15.60
C VAL A 233 -3.77 -10.55 -15.33
N CYS A 234 -3.61 -9.84 -14.21
CA CYS A 234 -2.36 -9.18 -13.85
C CYS A 234 -1.40 -10.10 -13.09
N ARG A 235 -1.83 -11.32 -12.74
CA ARG A 235 -1.09 -12.29 -11.91
C ARG A 235 -1.05 -13.68 -12.51
N ASP A 236 -1.14 -13.79 -13.84
CA ASP A 236 -1.04 -15.05 -14.55
C ASP A 236 0.33 -15.72 -14.28
N PRO A 237 0.37 -16.91 -13.65
CA PRO A 237 1.62 -17.57 -13.31
C PRO A 237 2.43 -18.00 -14.54
N THR A 238 1.80 -18.11 -15.72
CA THR A 238 2.48 -18.42 -16.99
C THR A 238 3.17 -17.20 -17.60
N ASN A 239 2.75 -16.00 -17.21
CA ASN A 239 3.35 -14.73 -17.63
C ASN A 239 4.38 -14.25 -16.59
N THR A 240 5.43 -15.04 -16.36
CA THR A 240 6.42 -14.80 -15.29
C THR A 240 7.09 -13.43 -15.37
N ASN A 241 7.22 -12.86 -16.57
CA ASN A 241 7.91 -11.60 -16.80
C ASN A 241 6.97 -10.39 -16.85
N GLY A 242 5.66 -10.61 -17.02
CA GLY A 242 4.66 -9.55 -17.14
C GLY A 242 3.72 -9.45 -15.94
N ARG A 243 3.61 -10.48 -15.10
CA ARG A 243 2.75 -10.47 -13.91
C ARG A 243 3.24 -9.46 -12.87
N VAL A 244 2.33 -8.91 -12.08
CA VAL A 244 2.67 -8.09 -10.91
C VAL A 244 3.54 -8.90 -9.94
N SER A 245 4.52 -8.24 -9.32
CA SER A 245 5.43 -8.86 -8.35
C SER A 245 4.76 -9.01 -6.99
N ASP A 246 4.82 -10.23 -6.45
CA ASP A 246 4.28 -10.53 -5.12
C ASP A 246 5.06 -9.78 -4.04
N GLU A 247 6.36 -9.59 -4.21
CA GLU A 247 7.18 -8.85 -3.23
C GLU A 247 6.79 -7.37 -3.19
N LEU A 248 6.45 -6.78 -4.33
CA LEU A 248 5.94 -5.40 -4.37
C LEU A 248 4.57 -5.27 -3.72
N LEU A 249 3.69 -6.24 -3.95
CA LEU A 249 2.40 -6.29 -3.26
C LEU A 249 2.58 -6.46 -1.75
N ARG A 250 3.51 -7.32 -1.29
CA ARG A 250 3.83 -7.47 0.15
C ARG A 250 4.38 -6.19 0.74
N TRP A 251 5.28 -5.52 0.03
CA TRP A 251 5.81 -4.22 0.45
C TRP A 251 4.70 -3.18 0.60
N HIS A 252 3.82 -3.06 -0.39
CA HIS A 252 2.70 -2.11 -0.35
C HIS A 252 1.71 -2.45 0.77
N PHE A 253 1.43 -3.74 0.99
CA PHE A 253 0.60 -4.21 2.09
C PHE A 253 1.21 -3.85 3.45
N ARG A 254 2.52 -4.05 3.61
CA ARG A 254 3.25 -3.67 4.83
C ARG A 254 3.14 -2.17 5.10
N GLN A 255 3.37 -1.33 4.09
CA GLN A 255 3.22 0.12 4.20
C GLN A 255 1.78 0.53 4.55
N SER A 256 0.78 -0.18 4.02
CA SER A 256 -0.63 0.06 4.34
C SER A 256 -0.99 -0.33 5.76
N VAL A 257 -0.43 -1.43 6.28
CA VAL A 257 -0.57 -1.81 7.68
C VAL A 257 0.09 -0.75 8.57
N LEU A 258 1.32 -0.31 8.27
CA LEU A 258 1.99 0.74 9.05
C LEU A 258 1.17 2.04 9.06
N ALA A 259 0.66 2.45 7.90
CA ALA A 259 -0.14 3.67 7.75
C ALA A 259 -1.43 3.62 8.56
N ASN A 260 -2.18 2.52 8.47
CA ASN A 260 -3.54 2.47 9.01
C ASN A 260 -3.63 1.87 10.41
N MET A 261 -2.71 0.95 10.75
CA MET A 261 -2.87 0.09 11.93
C MET A 261 -2.01 0.46 13.13
N ARG A 262 -0.88 1.12 12.90
CA ARG A 262 0.08 1.48 13.95
C ARG A 262 -0.35 2.73 14.70
N GLY A 263 -0.30 2.72 16.04
CA GLY A 263 -0.50 3.93 16.85
C GLY A 263 -1.82 4.64 16.51
N ALA A 264 -1.80 5.95 16.27
CA ALA A 264 -2.96 6.70 15.76
C ALA A 264 -3.19 6.54 14.24
N GLY A 265 -2.20 6.00 13.53
CA GLY A 265 -2.15 5.98 12.06
C GLY A 265 -1.41 7.19 11.51
N GLU A 266 -0.95 7.06 10.27
CA GLU A 266 -0.22 8.10 9.55
C GLU A 266 -1.20 9.09 8.89
N PRO A 267 -0.78 10.33 8.59
CA PRO A 267 -1.64 11.32 7.95
C PRO A 267 -2.28 10.85 6.64
N ILE A 268 -3.47 11.38 6.36
CA ILE A 268 -4.06 11.40 5.02
C ILE A 268 -3.82 12.79 4.43
N PHE A 269 -3.10 12.85 3.32
CA PHE A 269 -2.79 14.10 2.63
C PHE A 269 -3.88 14.49 1.65
N GLU A 270 -4.64 15.52 1.99
CA GLU A 270 -5.55 16.19 1.05
C GLU A 270 -4.74 17.12 0.12
N SER A 271 -5.20 17.28 -1.12
CA SER A 271 -4.55 18.11 -2.14
C SER A 271 -5.39 19.33 -2.54
N ASP A 272 -6.62 19.44 -2.01
CA ASP A 272 -7.51 20.58 -2.17
C ASP A 272 -7.23 21.66 -1.12
N PHE A 273 -6.24 22.51 -1.43
CA PHE A 273 -5.96 23.69 -0.63
C PHE A 273 -7.09 24.74 -0.81
N PRO A 274 -7.64 25.31 0.28
CA PRO A 274 -8.67 26.35 0.18
C PRO A 274 -8.22 27.53 -0.68
N SER A 275 -9.12 28.10 -1.49
CA SER A 275 -8.77 29.28 -2.29
C SER A 275 -8.27 30.43 -1.41
N GLY A 276 -7.08 30.94 -1.71
CA GLY A 276 -6.42 31.99 -0.92
C GLY A 276 -5.60 31.50 0.28
N SER A 277 -5.51 30.19 0.52
CA SER A 277 -4.59 29.64 1.51
C SER A 277 -3.15 29.78 1.03
N ASP A 278 -2.26 30.18 1.92
CA ASP A 278 -0.83 30.07 1.69
C ASP A 278 -0.42 28.59 1.74
N MET A 279 -0.23 28.00 0.55
CA MET A 279 0.18 26.60 0.39
C MET A 279 1.51 26.31 1.10
N MET A 280 2.44 27.27 1.10
CA MET A 280 3.75 27.10 1.73
C MET A 280 3.63 27.13 3.25
N ALA A 281 2.79 28.02 3.80
CA ALA A 281 2.48 28.00 5.22
C ALA A 281 1.79 26.70 5.64
N THR A 282 0.86 26.21 4.81
CA THR A 282 0.13 24.96 5.08
C THR A 282 1.08 23.76 5.09
N LEU A 283 1.94 23.63 4.07
CA LEU A 283 2.95 22.57 4.02
C LEU A 283 3.96 22.67 5.16
N ARG A 284 4.38 23.87 5.57
CA ARG A 284 5.30 24.02 6.71
C ARG A 284 4.71 23.49 8.01
N ASP A 285 3.41 23.68 8.22
CA ASP A 285 2.74 23.36 9.48
C ASP A 285 2.15 21.92 9.50
N GLU A 286 2.18 21.20 8.36
CA GLU A 286 1.78 19.80 8.23
C GLU A 286 2.84 18.81 8.75
N LEU A 287 2.38 17.71 9.36
CA LEU A 287 3.25 16.57 9.68
C LEU A 287 3.79 15.97 8.37
N TYR A 288 5.12 15.87 8.26
CA TYR A 288 5.87 15.53 7.03
C TYR A 288 5.78 16.55 5.88
N GLY A 289 5.33 17.78 6.14
CA GLY A 289 5.09 18.72 5.06
C GLY A 289 6.37 19.28 4.42
N ARG A 290 7.51 19.23 5.12
CA ARG A 290 8.84 19.47 4.53
C ARG A 290 9.16 18.41 3.48
N GLU A 291 9.04 17.14 3.85
CA GLU A 291 9.33 16.02 2.98
C GLU A 291 8.37 16.00 1.79
N ARG A 292 7.09 16.31 2.02
CA ARG A 292 6.09 16.48 0.95
C ARG A 292 6.48 17.60 -0.02
N PHE A 293 6.96 18.73 0.50
CA PHE A 293 7.44 19.83 -0.33
C PHE A 293 8.68 19.45 -1.14
N GLU A 294 9.68 18.81 -0.51
CA GLU A 294 10.90 18.34 -1.19
C GLU A 294 10.56 17.36 -2.33
N MET A 295 9.65 16.41 -2.07
CA MET A 295 9.21 15.46 -3.10
C MET A 295 8.44 16.12 -4.25
N GLU A 296 7.56 17.08 -3.95
CA GLU A 296 6.81 17.83 -4.97
C GLU A 296 7.75 18.65 -5.86
N LEU A 297 8.78 19.25 -5.25
CA LEU A 297 9.81 20.00 -5.98
C LEU A 297 10.64 19.08 -6.87
N GLU A 298 11.10 17.93 -6.35
CA GLU A 298 11.87 16.95 -7.10
C GLU A 298 11.07 16.37 -8.29
N SER A 299 9.79 16.04 -8.06
CA SER A 299 8.91 15.53 -9.11
C SER A 299 8.74 16.54 -10.25
N ARG A 300 8.49 17.82 -9.93
CA ARG A 300 8.36 18.90 -10.92
C ARG A 300 9.66 19.16 -11.68
N LEU A 301 10.79 19.24 -10.97
CA LEU A 301 12.10 19.43 -11.60
C LEU A 301 12.45 18.28 -12.55
N ARG A 302 12.16 17.04 -12.15
CA ARG A 302 12.37 15.86 -13.01
C ARG A 302 11.56 15.96 -14.30
N SER A 303 10.30 16.39 -14.21
CA SER A 303 9.44 16.59 -15.40
C SER A 303 9.96 17.67 -16.34
N GLU A 304 10.60 18.73 -15.84
CA GLU A 304 11.18 19.78 -16.68
C GLU A 304 12.44 19.30 -17.40
N ILE A 305 13.25 18.46 -16.75
CA ILE A 305 14.51 17.95 -17.31
C ILE A 305 14.26 16.88 -18.39
N THR A 306 13.20 16.07 -18.27
CA THR A 306 12.87 15.02 -19.27
C THR A 306 12.16 15.54 -20.53
N ASN A 307 11.87 16.83 -20.62
CA ASN A 307 11.21 17.47 -21.77
C ASN A 307 12.20 18.03 -22.83
N HIS A 308 13.49 17.70 -22.72
CA HIS A 308 14.55 18.05 -23.67
C HIS A 308 15.23 16.80 -24.23
#